data_AF-A0A358M865-F1
#
_entry.id   AF-A0A358M865-F1
#
_cell.length_a   1.000
_cell.length_b   1.000
_cell.length_c   1.000
_cell.angle_alpha   90.00
_cell.angle_beta   90.00
_cell.angle_gamma   90.00
#
_symmetry.space_group_name_H-M   'P 1'
#
loop_
_entity.id
_entity.type
_entity.pdbx_description
1 polymer ?
#
loop_
_entity_poly.entity_id
_entity_poly.type
_entity_poly.pdbx_seq_one_letter_code
_entity_poly.pdbx_strand_id
1 'polypeptide(L)'
;MDPPSYGRGPGGEVWKLEDSLFDFAGECVRLLGKQPLFFLLNSYTTGFSSSVTANILRIHFKAFPARGRIDHGDVLLPIRSMEGTFLPCGSYAAWKSDE
;
A
#
# COMPACT_ATOMS: atom_id res chain seq x y z
N MET A 1 -3.27 1.64 -5.45
CA MET A 1 -2.84 0.34 -6.00
C MET A 1 -3.30 -0.75 -5.06
N ASP A 2 -3.80 -1.84 -5.62
CA ASP A 2 -4.39 -2.96 -4.87
C ASP A 2 -3.86 -4.30 -5.40
N PRO A 3 -2.56 -4.60 -5.17
CA PRO A 3 -1.97 -5.83 -5.67
C PRO A 3 -2.52 -7.06 -4.91
N PRO A 4 -2.80 -8.18 -5.59
CA PRO A 4 -3.24 -9.42 -4.94
C PRO A 4 -2.08 -10.13 -4.22
N SER A 5 -2.38 -11.06 -3.29
CA SER A 5 -1.35 -11.90 -2.63
C SER A 5 -0.57 -12.75 -3.63
N TYR A 6 -1.30 -13.34 -4.57
CA TYR A 6 -0.83 -14.28 -5.58
C TYR A 6 -1.63 -14.08 -6.86
N GLY A 7 -0.99 -14.18 -8.01
CA GLY A 7 -1.65 -14.04 -9.30
C GLY A 7 -0.82 -14.56 -10.44
N ARG A 8 -1.37 -14.45 -11.65
CA ARG A 8 -0.63 -14.69 -12.90
C ARG A 8 -0.83 -13.54 -13.87
N GLY A 9 0.26 -13.10 -14.49
CA GLY A 9 0.22 -12.16 -15.58
C GLY A 9 -0.36 -12.77 -16.88
N PRO A 10 -0.69 -11.95 -17.88
CA PRO A 10 -1.20 -12.44 -19.17
C PRO A 10 -0.25 -13.41 -19.90
N GLY A 11 1.07 -13.29 -19.68
CA GLY A 11 2.09 -14.19 -20.23
C GLY A 11 2.34 -15.45 -19.40
N GLY A 12 1.61 -15.62 -18.28
CA GLY A 12 1.79 -16.72 -17.34
C GLY A 12 2.81 -16.46 -16.25
N GLU A 13 3.37 -15.25 -16.16
CA GLU A 13 4.29 -14.83 -15.12
C GLU A 13 3.64 -15.00 -13.75
N VAL A 14 4.36 -15.57 -12.80
CA VAL A 14 3.85 -15.75 -11.44
C VAL A 14 4.05 -14.45 -10.67
N TRP A 15 2.96 -13.94 -10.09
CA TRP A 15 2.99 -12.84 -9.14
C TRP A 15 2.88 -13.39 -7.72
N LYS A 16 3.77 -12.93 -6.85
CA LYS A 16 3.69 -13.12 -5.40
C LYS A 16 3.98 -11.78 -4.73
N LEU A 17 3.08 -11.37 -3.85
CA LEU A 17 3.17 -10.06 -3.20
C LEU A 17 4.50 -9.89 -2.47
N GLU A 18 4.92 -10.90 -1.69
CA GLU A 18 6.18 -10.89 -0.94
C GLU A 18 7.43 -10.71 -1.80
N ASP A 19 7.42 -11.25 -3.01
CA ASP A 19 8.55 -11.17 -3.93
C ASP A 19 8.54 -9.87 -4.76
N SER A 20 7.34 -9.35 -5.06
CA SER A 20 7.17 -8.33 -6.11
C SER A 20 6.74 -6.94 -5.60
N LEU A 21 6.23 -6.83 -4.37
CA LEU A 21 5.63 -5.58 -3.86
C LEU A 21 6.61 -4.41 -3.83
N PHE A 22 7.86 -4.66 -3.46
CA PHE A 22 8.87 -3.61 -3.36
C PHE A 22 9.12 -2.94 -4.72
N ASP A 23 9.45 -3.72 -5.74
CA ASP A 23 9.74 -3.19 -7.09
C ASP A 23 8.49 -2.59 -7.73
N PHE A 24 7.34 -3.24 -7.57
CA PHE A 24 6.06 -2.74 -8.07
C PHE A 24 5.70 -1.35 -7.52
N ALA A 25 5.87 -1.13 -6.21
CA ALA A 25 5.63 0.17 -5.60
C ALA A 25 6.59 1.24 -6.16
N GLY A 26 7.86 0.89 -6.37
CA GLY A 26 8.85 1.79 -6.95
C GLY A 26 8.48 2.24 -8.37
N GLU A 27 8.10 1.30 -9.22
CA GLU A 27 7.66 1.61 -10.59
C GLU A 27 6.40 2.48 -10.58
N CYS A 28 5.44 2.22 -9.69
CA CYS A 28 4.27 3.08 -9.54
C CYS A 28 4.64 4.52 -9.15
N VAL A 29 5.56 4.70 -8.20
CA VAL A 29 6.03 6.03 -7.76
C VAL A 29 6.72 6.78 -8.90
N ARG A 30 7.49 6.09 -9.74
CA ARG A 30 8.16 6.71 -10.90
C ARG A 30 7.18 7.20 -11.97
N LEU A 31 5.98 6.65 -12.03
CA LEU A 31 4.94 7.05 -12.98
C LEU A 31 4.08 8.23 -12.49
N LEU A 32 4.27 8.67 -11.23
CA LEU A 32 3.54 9.82 -10.70
C LEU A 32 3.92 11.12 -11.43
N GLY A 33 2.94 12.00 -11.56
CA GLY A 33 3.15 13.35 -12.08
C GLY A 33 4.05 14.19 -11.16
N LYS A 34 4.44 15.39 -11.61
CA LYS A 34 5.35 16.28 -10.87
C LYS A 34 4.80 16.75 -9.51
N GLN A 35 3.48 16.80 -9.37
CA GLN A 35 2.77 17.25 -8.17
C GLN A 35 1.64 16.24 -7.85
N PRO A 36 1.97 15.03 -7.38
CA PRO A 36 0.95 14.05 -7.04
C PRO A 36 0.29 14.44 -5.71
N LEU A 37 -1.04 14.31 -5.63
CA LEU A 37 -1.77 14.59 -4.39
C LEU A 37 -1.58 13.48 -3.36
N PHE A 38 -1.62 12.22 -3.81
CA PHE A 38 -1.42 11.05 -2.94
C PHE A 38 -1.06 9.81 -3.75
N PHE A 39 -0.54 8.81 -3.04
CA PHE A 39 -0.40 7.43 -3.51
C PHE A 39 -0.86 6.50 -2.40
N LEU A 40 -1.91 5.71 -2.67
CA LEU A 40 -2.48 4.75 -1.72
C LEU A 40 -2.14 3.34 -2.17
N LEU A 41 -1.53 2.56 -1.29
CA LEU A 41 -1.27 1.15 -1.45
C LEU A 41 -2.11 0.37 -0.45
N ASN A 42 -2.93 -0.53 -0.95
CA ASN A 42 -3.80 -1.39 -0.16
C ASN A 42 -3.25 -2.82 -0.14
N SER A 43 -3.52 -3.54 0.95
CA SER A 43 -3.15 -4.94 1.14
C SER A 43 -4.27 -5.67 1.87
N TYR A 44 -5.08 -6.41 1.12
CA TYR A 44 -6.10 -7.32 1.67
C TYR A 44 -5.50 -8.63 2.18
N THR A 45 -4.24 -8.90 1.89
CA THR A 45 -3.54 -10.11 2.30
C THR A 45 -3.17 -10.07 3.77
N THR A 46 -3.54 -11.12 4.50
CA THR A 46 -3.03 -11.37 5.84
C THR A 46 -1.55 -11.77 5.74
N GLY A 47 -0.67 -11.09 6.48
CA GLY A 47 0.76 -11.44 6.55
C GLY A 47 1.72 -10.25 6.49
N PHE A 48 1.30 -9.12 5.90
CA PHE A 48 2.09 -7.89 5.91
C PHE A 48 1.54 -6.89 6.94
N SER A 49 2.39 -6.51 7.89
CA SER A 49 2.11 -5.37 8.76
C SER A 49 2.04 -4.10 7.93
N SER A 50 1.07 -3.22 8.24
CA SER A 50 0.97 -1.87 7.63
C SER A 50 2.30 -1.10 7.70
N SER A 51 3.12 -1.38 8.72
CA SER A 51 4.45 -0.77 8.89
C SER A 51 5.46 -1.20 7.82
N VAL A 52 5.38 -2.43 7.31
CA VAL A 52 6.24 -2.90 6.22
C VAL A 52 5.92 -2.13 4.95
N THR A 53 4.65 -2.05 4.60
CA THR A 53 4.16 -1.30 3.44
C THR A 53 4.51 0.19 3.55
N ALA A 54 4.37 0.78 4.75
CA ALA A 54 4.79 2.15 5.02
C ALA A 54 6.30 2.35 4.81
N ASN A 55 7.15 1.41 5.23
CA ASN A 55 8.59 1.47 5.00
C ASN A 55 8.95 1.39 3.52
N ILE A 56 8.27 0.53 2.75
CA ILE A 56 8.43 0.47 1.29
C ILE A 56 8.14 1.85 0.68
N LEU A 57 7.00 2.46 1.05
CA LEU A 57 6.67 3.82 0.57
C LEU A 57 7.71 4.85 1.02
N ARG A 58 8.17 4.81 2.28
CA ARG A 58 9.22 5.73 2.77
C ARG A 58 10.48 5.65 1.93
N ILE A 59 10.91 4.45 1.54
CA ILE A 59 12.11 4.23 0.73
C ILE A 59 11.92 4.85 -0.66
N HIS A 60 10.83 4.54 -1.35
CA HIS A 60 10.60 5.02 -2.72
C HIS A 60 10.33 6.52 -2.79
N PHE A 61 9.58 7.07 -1.83
CA PHE A 61 9.31 8.51 -1.77
C PHE A 61 10.49 9.34 -1.24
N LYS A 62 11.53 8.73 -0.66
CA LYS A 62 12.71 9.45 -0.15
C LYS A 62 13.42 10.28 -1.22
N ALA A 63 13.44 9.78 -2.46
CA ALA A 63 14.05 10.46 -3.61
C ALA A 63 13.03 11.25 -4.44
N PHE A 64 11.75 11.26 -4.04
CA PHE A 64 10.70 11.94 -4.78
C PHE A 64 10.78 13.47 -4.53
N PRO A 65 10.64 14.33 -5.55
CA PRO A 65 10.84 15.77 -5.39
C PRO A 65 9.83 16.46 -4.47
N ALA A 66 8.58 15.97 -4.46
CA ALA A 66 7.51 16.51 -3.65
C ALA A 66 7.63 16.04 -2.19
N ARG A 67 7.36 16.95 -1.25
CA ARG A 67 7.27 16.62 0.18
C ARG A 67 5.90 16.03 0.49
N GLY A 68 5.86 15.19 1.52
CA GLY A 68 4.63 14.59 1.98
C GLY A 68 4.84 13.70 3.18
N ARG A 69 3.73 13.22 3.72
CA ARG A 69 3.66 12.34 4.89
C ARG A 69 3.12 10.98 4.52
N ILE A 70 3.55 9.97 5.28
CA ILE A 70 3.03 8.61 5.16
C ILE A 70 2.11 8.31 6.34
N ASP A 71 0.89 7.94 6.00
CA ASP A 71 -0.18 7.48 6.87
C ASP A 71 -0.41 5.99 6.60
N HIS A 72 -0.56 5.17 7.64
CA HIS A 72 -0.74 3.73 7.48
C HIS A 72 -1.53 3.16 8.66
N GLY A 73 -2.21 2.06 8.41
CA GLY A 73 -3.02 1.42 9.44
C GLY A 73 -3.79 0.22 8.90
N ASP A 74 -4.70 -0.28 9.71
CA ASP A 74 -5.57 -1.38 9.36
C ASP A 74 -6.90 -0.87 8.82
N VAL A 75 -7.43 -1.57 7.82
CA VAL A 75 -8.80 -1.37 7.33
C VAL A 75 -9.70 -2.24 8.19
N LEU A 76 -10.56 -1.60 8.98
CA LEU A 76 -11.39 -2.25 9.99
C LEU A 76 -12.88 -2.02 9.69
N LEU A 77 -13.70 -3.06 9.82
CA LEU A 77 -15.16 -2.97 9.75
C LEU A 77 -15.78 -3.11 11.15
N PRO A 78 -16.60 -2.15 11.62
CA PRO A 78 -17.23 -2.24 12.94
C PRO A 78 -18.29 -3.34 12.98
N ILE A 79 -18.28 -4.17 14.02
CA ILE A 79 -19.24 -5.26 14.20
C ILE A 79 -20.47 -4.74 14.96
N ARG A 80 -21.60 -4.58 14.25
CA ARG A 80 -22.81 -3.94 14.80
C ARG A 80 -23.37 -4.61 16.06
N SER A 81 -23.20 -5.93 16.20
CA SER A 81 -23.71 -6.69 17.35
C SER A 81 -22.79 -6.69 18.57
N MET A 82 -21.57 -6.14 18.46
CA MET A 82 -20.56 -6.15 19.53
C MET A 82 -19.82 -4.81 19.57
N GLU A 83 -20.25 -3.92 20.46
CA GLU A 83 -19.66 -2.59 20.63
C GLU A 83 -18.14 -2.67 20.94
N GLY A 84 -17.38 -1.75 20.36
CA GLY A 84 -15.92 -1.68 20.55
C GLY A 84 -15.12 -2.76 19.81
N THR A 85 -15.75 -3.62 19.02
CA THR A 85 -15.07 -4.67 18.25
C THR A 85 -15.11 -4.42 16.75
N PHE A 86 -14.06 -4.87 16.06
CA PHE A 86 -13.85 -4.62 14.64
C PHE A 86 -13.33 -5.87 13.93
N LEU A 87 -13.81 -6.11 12.71
CA LEU A 87 -13.32 -7.13 11.80
C LEU A 87 -12.14 -6.57 10.98
N PRO A 88 -10.94 -7.15 11.07
CA PRO A 88 -9.81 -6.78 10.21
C PRO A 88 -10.10 -7.17 8.77
N CYS A 89 -9.94 -6.23 7.84
CA CYS A 89 -10.20 -6.42 6.42
C CYS A 89 -8.99 -6.07 5.54
N GLY A 90 -7.82 -5.90 6.13
CA GLY A 90 -6.58 -5.59 5.42
C GLY A 90 -5.82 -4.45 6.08
N SER A 91 -4.81 -3.96 5.39
CA SER A 91 -4.03 -2.79 5.80
C SER A 91 -3.79 -1.85 4.63
N TYR A 92 -3.50 -0.60 4.94
CA TYR A 92 -3.14 0.41 3.95
C TYR A 92 -1.85 1.13 4.35
N ALA A 93 -1.16 1.65 3.33
CA ALA A 93 -0.18 2.70 3.48
C ALA A 93 -0.41 3.74 2.39
N ALA A 94 -0.40 5.02 2.77
CA ALA A 94 -0.67 6.13 1.89
C ALA A 94 0.40 7.20 2.06
N TRP A 95 1.07 7.58 0.97
CA TRP A 95 1.78 8.85 0.91
C TRP A 95 0.80 9.94 0.49
N LYS A 96 0.82 11.09 1.18
CA LYS A 96 0.00 12.27 0.87
C LYS A 96 0.91 13.48 0.79
N SER A 97 0.73 14.31 -0.24
CA SER A 97 1.42 15.59 -0.36
C SER A 97 1.15 16.48 0.86
N ASP A 98 2.11 17.34 1.20
CA ASP A 98 1.92 18.38 2.21
C ASP A 98 1.17 19.60 1.66
N GLU A 99 1.06 19.72 0.34
CA GLU A 99 0.29 20.75 -0.39
C GLU A 99 -1.19 20.41 -0.50
#